data_AF-A0A836CJ08-F1
#
_entry.id   AF-A0A836CJ08-F1
#
_cell.length_a   1.000
_cell.length_b   1.000
_cell.length_c   1.000
_cell.angle_alpha   90.00
_cell.angle_beta   90.00
_cell.angle_gamma   90.00
#
_symmetry.space_group_name_H-M   'P 1'
#
loop_
_entity.id
_entity.type
_entity.pdbx_description
1 polymer ?
#
loop_
_entity_poly.entity_id
_entity_poly.type
_entity_poly.pdbx_seq_one_letter_code
_entity_poly.pdbx_strand_id
1 'polypeptide(L)'
;MVDRPDTPATPPLFARFLVVAFVALQLGRGFEIQLAVLGFGQMLDIVLNKTLKHVVHEARPTEFCANHGSGMPSHHSEFMFFFATWCSLFLANRLLINAVLLIWPIAVAVSRVYLTCHTVRQVVAGALVGSGFGALYYVVSDALVLRKRPLVRNLLLAQQQVVGGERESHNGKER
;
A
#
# COMPACT_ATOMS: atom_id res chain seq x y z
N MET A 1 9.39 -37.52 -23.10
CA MET A 1 9.53 -36.62 -21.94
C MET A 1 10.08 -35.31 -22.47
N VAL A 2 9.21 -34.33 -22.72
CA VAL A 2 9.62 -33.01 -23.22
C VAL A 2 10.04 -32.20 -22.00
N ASP A 3 11.31 -31.81 -22.00
CA ASP A 3 11.90 -30.95 -20.97
C ASP A 3 11.13 -29.62 -20.94
N ARG A 4 10.60 -29.26 -19.76
CA ARG A 4 9.86 -28.00 -19.60
C ARG A 4 10.88 -26.87 -19.45
N PRO A 5 10.81 -25.80 -20.27
CA PRO A 5 11.66 -24.64 -20.04
C PRO A 5 11.34 -24.03 -18.67
N ASP A 6 12.38 -23.78 -17.88
CA ASP A 6 12.31 -23.12 -16.59
C ASP A 6 11.48 -21.83 -16.71
N THR A 7 10.35 -21.80 -16.02
CA THR A 7 9.53 -20.58 -15.94
C THR A 7 10.39 -19.46 -15.38
N PRO A 8 10.44 -18.26 -16.01
CA PRO A 8 11.21 -17.16 -15.46
C PRO A 8 10.71 -16.88 -14.05
N ALA A 9 11.63 -17.00 -13.08
CA ALA A 9 11.33 -16.77 -11.68
C ALA A 9 10.62 -15.43 -11.56
N THR A 10 9.38 -15.44 -11.05
CA THR A 10 8.72 -14.20 -10.63
C THR A 10 9.73 -13.44 -9.78
N PRO A 11 9.97 -12.13 -10.02
CA PRO A 11 10.96 -11.40 -9.28
C PRO A 11 10.70 -11.64 -7.78
N PRO A 12 11.74 -12.02 -7.01
CA PRO A 12 11.59 -12.43 -5.63
C PRO A 12 10.83 -11.35 -4.87
N LEU A 13 10.02 -11.72 -3.88
CA LEU A 13 9.26 -10.76 -3.04
C LEU A 13 10.12 -9.54 -2.66
N PHE A 14 11.41 -9.79 -2.42
CA PHE A 14 12.49 -8.82 -2.27
C PHE A 14 12.47 -7.64 -3.27
N ALA A 15 12.37 -7.87 -4.58
CA ALA A 15 12.36 -6.80 -5.58
C ALA A 15 11.12 -5.90 -5.46
N ARG A 16 9.99 -6.45 -5.02
CA ARG A 16 8.76 -5.69 -4.74
C ARG A 16 8.94 -4.84 -3.49
N PHE A 17 9.59 -5.39 -2.46
CA PHE A 17 9.97 -4.64 -1.24
C PHE A 17 10.97 -3.53 -1.53
N LEU A 18 11.91 -3.70 -2.46
CA LEU A 18 12.90 -2.68 -2.80
C LEU A 18 12.29 -1.42 -3.43
N VAL A 19 11.28 -1.56 -4.29
CA VAL A 19 10.59 -0.40 -4.87
C VAL A 19 9.79 0.35 -3.80
N VAL A 20 9.10 -0.38 -2.91
CA VAL A 20 8.38 0.21 -1.78
C VAL A 20 9.34 0.91 -0.81
N ALA A 21 10.47 0.27 -0.49
CA ALA A 21 11.50 0.82 0.37
C ALA A 21 12.15 2.06 -0.27
N PHE A 22 12.47 2.03 -1.57
CA PHE A 22 13.03 3.16 -2.29
C PHE A 22 12.09 4.37 -2.29
N VAL A 23 10.79 4.18 -2.57
CA VAL A 23 9.81 5.28 -2.51
C VAL A 23 9.62 5.79 -1.07
N ALA A 24 9.66 4.92 -0.07
CA ALA A 24 9.59 5.31 1.35
C ALA A 24 10.82 6.10 1.81
N LEU A 25 12.02 5.76 1.30
CA LEU A 25 13.27 6.47 1.59
C LEU A 25 13.27 7.90 1.03
N GLN A 26 12.57 8.15 -0.09
CA GLN A 26 12.45 9.48 -0.68
C GLN A 26 11.51 10.43 0.11
N LEU A 27 10.80 9.94 1.13
CA LEU A 27 9.83 10.73 1.89
C LEU A 27 10.41 11.34 3.20
N GLY A 28 11.62 10.98 3.61
CA GLY A 28 12.38 11.64 4.69
C GLY A 28 12.56 10.81 5.97
N ARG A 29 13.40 11.30 6.90
CA ARG A 29 13.68 10.65 8.19
C ARG A 29 12.42 10.66 9.07
N GLY A 30 11.99 9.49 9.55
CA GLY A 30 10.79 9.33 10.41
C GLY A 30 9.63 8.52 9.82
N PHE A 31 9.80 7.93 8.62
CA PHE A 31 8.80 7.06 7.95
C PHE A 31 8.92 5.57 8.30
N GLU A 32 9.84 5.18 9.19
CA GLU A 32 10.17 3.79 9.48
C GLU A 32 8.97 2.99 10.03
N ILE A 33 8.16 3.61 10.90
CA ILE A 33 6.97 2.93 11.45
C ILE A 33 5.86 2.84 10.42
N GLN A 34 5.71 3.84 9.57
CA GLN A 34 4.74 3.85 8.49
C GLN A 34 5.07 2.75 7.49
N LEU A 35 6.35 2.55 7.19
CA LEU A 35 6.81 1.44 6.36
C LEU A 35 6.57 0.09 7.04
N ALA A 36 6.85 -0.03 8.34
CA ALA A 36 6.57 -1.27 9.09
C ALA A 36 5.07 -1.59 9.14
N VAL A 37 4.22 -0.58 9.38
CA VAL A 37 2.76 -0.69 9.38
C VAL A 37 2.24 -1.10 8.01
N LEU A 38 2.73 -0.47 6.94
CA LEU A 38 2.36 -0.81 5.56
C LEU A 38 2.80 -2.24 5.21
N GLY A 39 4.03 -2.61 5.56
CA GLY A 39 4.56 -3.95 5.33
C GLY A 39 3.76 -5.02 6.06
N PHE A 40 3.39 -4.77 7.32
CA PHE A 40 2.52 -5.67 8.08
C PHE A 40 1.12 -5.77 7.45
N GLY A 41 0.55 -4.65 7.03
CA GLY A 41 -0.72 -4.62 6.31
C GLY A 41 -0.71 -5.45 5.04
N GLN A 42 0.38 -5.39 4.27
CA GLN A 42 0.58 -6.22 3.07
C GLN A 42 0.66 -7.72 3.39
N MET A 43 1.27 -8.10 4.52
CA MET A 43 1.27 -9.51 4.95
C MET A 43 -0.14 -9.99 5.28
N LEU A 44 -0.94 -9.15 5.95
CA LEU A 44 -2.35 -9.46 6.22
C LEU A 44 -3.17 -9.55 4.92
N ASP A 45 -2.93 -8.67 3.96
CA ASP A 45 -3.60 -8.70 2.65
C ASP A 45 -3.28 -9.99 1.87
N ILE A 46 -2.04 -10.47 1.92
CA ILE A 46 -1.66 -11.78 1.34
C ILE A 46 -2.45 -12.92 2.01
N VAL A 47 -2.60 -12.89 3.34
CA VAL A 47 -3.37 -13.89 4.08
C VAL A 47 -4.86 -13.80 3.73
N LEU A 48 -5.40 -12.59 3.60
CA LEU A 48 -6.78 -12.33 3.17
C LEU A 48 -7.02 -12.91 1.76
N ASN A 49 -6.18 -12.57 0.78
CA ASN A 49 -6.25 -13.10 -0.58
C ASN A 49 -6.22 -14.64 -0.58
N LYS A 50 -5.29 -15.23 0.19
CA LYS A 50 -5.17 -16.69 0.30
C LYS A 50 -6.44 -17.30 0.89
N THR A 51 -7.01 -16.69 1.92
CA THR A 51 -8.26 -17.14 2.56
C THR A 51 -9.43 -17.07 1.58
N LEU A 52 -9.61 -15.93 0.90
CA LEU A 52 -10.69 -15.74 -0.09
C LEU A 52 -10.60 -16.75 -1.24
N LYS A 53 -9.38 -17.09 -1.69
CA LYS A 53 -9.16 -18.13 -2.69
C LYS A 53 -9.55 -19.54 -2.24
N HIS A 54 -9.48 -19.82 -0.94
CA HIS A 54 -9.97 -21.07 -0.33
C HIS A 54 -11.48 -21.06 -0.09
N VAL A 55 -12.16 -19.92 -0.24
CA VAL A 55 -13.62 -19.85 -0.13
C VAL A 55 -14.26 -19.91 -1.51
N VAL A 56 -13.71 -19.15 -2.47
CA VAL A 56 -14.34 -18.97 -3.79
C VAL A 56 -13.95 -20.06 -4.80
N HIS A 57 -12.71 -20.58 -4.73
CA HIS A 57 -12.22 -21.66 -5.60
C HIS A 57 -12.47 -21.48 -7.12
N GLU A 58 -12.51 -20.24 -7.61
CA GLU A 58 -12.74 -19.98 -9.04
C GLU A 58 -11.53 -20.39 -9.88
N ALA A 59 -11.76 -21.06 -11.01
CA ALA A 59 -10.71 -21.44 -11.95
C ALA A 59 -10.14 -20.23 -12.70
N ARG A 60 -8.90 -20.36 -13.18
CA ARG A 60 -8.30 -19.35 -14.08
C ARG A 60 -8.71 -19.61 -15.53
N PRO A 61 -8.76 -18.56 -16.37
CA PRO A 61 -9.26 -18.68 -17.75
C PRO A 61 -8.37 -19.52 -18.69
N THR A 62 -7.08 -19.70 -18.38
CA THR A 62 -6.15 -20.46 -19.22
C THR A 62 -5.37 -21.49 -18.41
N GLU A 63 -5.10 -22.66 -19.02
CA GLU A 63 -4.33 -23.74 -18.39
C GLU A 63 -2.89 -23.33 -18.07
N PHE A 64 -2.31 -22.44 -18.88
CA PHE A 64 -0.98 -21.88 -18.64
C PHE A 64 -0.88 -21.24 -17.24
N CYS A 65 -1.91 -20.53 -16.81
CA CYS A 65 -1.94 -19.91 -15.49
C CYS A 65 -2.63 -20.79 -14.43
N ALA A 66 -3.33 -21.88 -14.80
CA ALA A 66 -4.09 -22.74 -13.89
C ALA A 66 -3.24 -23.40 -12.79
N ASN A 67 -1.96 -23.72 -13.08
CA ASN A 67 -1.03 -24.27 -12.09
C ASN A 67 -0.68 -23.29 -10.95
N HIS A 68 -1.09 -22.02 -11.03
CA HIS A 68 -0.83 -21.00 -10.02
C HIS A 68 -1.96 -20.87 -8.98
N GLY A 69 -2.85 -21.88 -8.89
CA GLY A 69 -3.98 -21.93 -7.96
C GLY A 69 -5.17 -21.05 -8.37
N SER A 70 -6.14 -20.89 -7.45
CA SER A 70 -7.41 -20.20 -7.68
C SER A 70 -7.25 -18.79 -8.29
N GLY A 71 -8.17 -18.45 -9.19
CA GLY A 71 -8.18 -17.24 -10.00
C GLY A 71 -8.80 -16.02 -9.33
N MET A 72 -9.76 -16.20 -8.42
CA MET A 72 -10.46 -15.11 -7.73
C MET A 72 -10.15 -15.08 -6.22
N PRO A 73 -9.87 -13.92 -5.62
CA PRO A 73 -9.49 -12.66 -6.26
C PRO A 73 -8.04 -12.65 -6.80
N SER A 74 -7.76 -11.80 -7.79
CA SER A 74 -6.41 -11.65 -8.36
C SER A 74 -5.44 -11.03 -7.33
N HIS A 75 -4.46 -11.82 -6.88
CA HIS A 75 -3.43 -11.39 -5.93
C HIS A 75 -2.65 -10.16 -6.40
N HIS A 76 -2.31 -10.08 -7.69
CA HIS A 76 -1.57 -8.93 -8.22
C HIS A 76 -2.42 -7.65 -8.21
N SER A 77 -3.73 -7.78 -8.42
CA SER A 77 -4.63 -6.64 -8.35
C SER A 77 -4.84 -6.22 -6.90
N GLU A 78 -5.19 -7.16 -6.03
CA GLU A 78 -5.45 -6.91 -4.60
C GLU A 78 -4.27 -6.22 -3.90
N PHE A 79 -3.08 -6.80 -4.00
CA PHE A 79 -1.84 -6.25 -3.42
C PHE A 79 -1.56 -4.81 -3.87
N MET A 80 -1.74 -4.53 -5.16
CA MET A 80 -1.43 -3.21 -5.75
C MET A 80 -2.49 -2.17 -5.37
N PHE A 81 -3.76 -2.54 -5.34
CA PHE A 81 -4.84 -1.64 -4.94
C PHE A 81 -4.82 -1.38 -3.43
N PHE A 82 -4.45 -2.36 -2.60
CA PHE A 82 -4.13 -2.14 -1.18
C PHE A 82 -3.02 -1.10 -1.03
N PHE A 83 -1.87 -1.34 -1.69
CA PHE A 83 -0.71 -0.46 -1.63
C PHE A 83 -1.06 0.97 -2.03
N ALA A 84 -1.69 1.13 -3.20
CA ALA A 84 -2.07 2.41 -3.74
C ALA A 84 -3.03 3.16 -2.80
N THR A 85 -4.08 2.48 -2.32
CA THR A 85 -5.08 3.10 -1.46
C THR A 85 -4.47 3.57 -0.13
N TRP A 86 -3.69 2.72 0.53
CA TRP A 86 -3.05 3.08 1.79
C TRP A 86 -2.07 4.24 1.62
N CYS A 87 -1.19 4.17 0.61
CA CYS A 87 -0.21 5.22 0.33
C CYS A 87 -0.88 6.54 -0.08
N SER A 88 -1.97 6.49 -0.84
CA SER A 88 -2.69 7.69 -1.25
C SER A 88 -3.37 8.42 -0.11
N LEU A 89 -3.95 7.68 0.83
CA LEU A 89 -4.53 8.27 2.05
C LEU A 89 -3.43 8.86 2.95
N PHE A 90 -2.31 8.15 3.10
CA PHE A 90 -1.18 8.61 3.89
C PHE A 90 -0.48 9.85 3.28
N LEU A 91 -0.42 9.94 1.95
CA LEU A 91 0.23 11.02 1.20
C LEU A 91 -0.78 11.96 0.53
N ALA A 92 -1.95 12.18 1.12
CA ALA A 92 -3.07 12.89 0.50
C ALA A 92 -2.67 14.25 -0.14
N ASN A 93 -1.73 14.97 0.47
CA ASN A 93 -1.26 16.28 0.00
C ASN A 93 -0.21 16.23 -1.14
N ARG A 94 0.12 15.05 -1.67
CA ARG A 94 1.18 14.84 -2.68
C ARG A 94 0.58 14.45 -4.04
N LEU A 95 -0.04 15.43 -4.72
CA LEU A 95 -0.80 15.22 -5.96
C LEU A 95 -0.06 14.42 -7.04
N LEU A 96 1.21 14.74 -7.32
CA LEU A 96 2.00 14.02 -8.35
C LEU A 96 2.24 12.54 -7.98
N ILE A 97 2.49 12.26 -6.70
CA ILE A 97 2.68 10.89 -6.21
C ILE A 97 1.35 10.13 -6.28
N ASN A 98 0.24 10.79 -5.92
CA ASN A 98 -1.10 10.21 -6.04
C ASN A 98 -1.48 9.88 -7.48
N ALA A 99 -1.11 10.70 -8.45
CA ALA A 99 -1.33 10.37 -9.86
C ALA A 99 -0.64 9.06 -10.27
N VAL A 100 0.63 8.86 -9.85
CA VAL A 100 1.37 7.62 -10.10
C VAL A 100 0.71 6.44 -9.38
N LEU A 101 0.31 6.62 -8.12
CA LEU A 101 -0.35 5.59 -7.31
C LEU A 101 -1.73 5.19 -7.86
N LEU A 102 -2.40 6.04 -8.64
CA LEU A 102 -3.66 5.70 -9.31
C LEU A 102 -3.43 4.95 -10.63
N ILE A 103 -2.41 5.34 -11.41
CA ILE A 103 -2.15 4.77 -12.73
C ILE A 103 -1.48 3.39 -12.64
N TRP A 104 -0.51 3.25 -11.75
CA TRP A 104 0.29 2.02 -11.62
C TRP A 104 -0.51 0.76 -11.29
N PRO A 105 -1.43 0.73 -10.29
CA PRO A 105 -2.22 -0.47 -10.00
C PRO A 105 -3.14 -0.85 -11.16
N ILE A 106 -3.66 0.14 -11.91
CA ILE A 106 -4.47 -0.10 -13.11
C ILE A 106 -3.63 -0.78 -14.19
N ALA A 107 -2.41 -0.29 -14.45
CA ALA A 107 -1.51 -0.91 -15.42
C ALA A 107 -1.18 -2.38 -15.05
N VAL A 108 -0.94 -2.65 -13.77
CA VAL A 108 -0.72 -4.03 -13.30
C VAL A 108 -1.99 -4.87 -13.48
N ALA A 109 -3.16 -4.36 -13.12
CA ALA A 109 -4.44 -5.04 -13.34
C ALA A 109 -4.67 -5.41 -14.82
N VAL A 110 -4.46 -4.46 -15.74
CA VAL A 110 -4.57 -4.67 -17.19
C VAL A 110 -3.58 -5.74 -17.67
N SER A 111 -2.34 -5.73 -17.16
CA SER A 111 -1.34 -6.75 -17.52
C SER A 111 -1.81 -8.17 -17.21
N ARG A 112 -2.60 -8.37 -16.15
CA ARG A 112 -3.12 -9.69 -15.77
C ARG A 112 -4.19 -10.21 -16.72
N VAL A 113 -4.99 -9.28 -17.28
CA VAL A 113 -6.00 -9.59 -18.31
C VAL A 113 -5.32 -9.81 -19.66
N TYR A 114 -4.37 -8.94 -20.03
CA TYR A 114 -3.63 -9.03 -21.29
C TYR A 114 -2.85 -10.35 -21.42
N LEU A 115 -2.18 -10.78 -20.34
CA LEU A 115 -1.49 -12.08 -20.30
C LEU A 115 -2.45 -13.26 -20.18
N THR A 116 -3.77 -13.04 -20.23
CA THR A 116 -4.82 -14.08 -20.14
C THR A 116 -4.75 -14.94 -18.88
N CYS A 117 -4.11 -14.44 -17.82
CA CYS A 117 -3.99 -15.16 -16.56
C CYS A 117 -5.20 -14.97 -15.64
N HIS A 118 -5.95 -13.88 -15.80
CA HIS A 118 -7.13 -13.56 -15.02
C HIS A 118 -8.21 -12.94 -15.90
N THR A 119 -9.47 -13.16 -15.53
CA THR A 119 -10.59 -12.45 -16.16
C THR A 119 -10.71 -11.03 -15.59
N VAL A 120 -11.42 -10.15 -16.30
CA VAL A 120 -11.73 -8.80 -15.80
C VAL A 120 -12.43 -8.86 -14.44
N ARG A 121 -13.35 -9.82 -14.24
CA ARG A 121 -14.07 -10.01 -12.97
C ARG A 121 -13.13 -10.34 -11.81
N GLN A 122 -12.15 -11.21 -12.04
CA GLN A 122 -11.16 -11.59 -11.03
C GLN A 122 -10.24 -10.43 -10.63
N VAL A 123 -9.88 -9.60 -11.60
CA VAL A 123 -9.06 -8.41 -11.38
C VAL A 123 -9.85 -7.33 -10.66
N VAL A 124 -11.08 -7.05 -11.08
CA VAL A 124 -11.99 -6.09 -10.42
C VAL A 124 -12.27 -6.52 -8.98
N ALA A 125 -12.53 -7.81 -8.72
CA ALA A 125 -12.72 -8.32 -7.38
C ALA A 125 -11.49 -8.10 -6.49
N GLY A 126 -10.29 -8.39 -7.01
CA GLY A 126 -9.05 -8.10 -6.30
C GLY A 126 -8.89 -6.60 -6.02
N ALA A 127 -9.17 -5.73 -7.01
CA ALA A 127 -9.11 -4.29 -6.82
C ALA A 127 -10.05 -3.79 -5.71
N LEU A 128 -11.30 -4.28 -5.69
CA LEU A 128 -12.29 -3.91 -4.68
C LEU A 128 -11.89 -4.39 -3.27
N VAL A 129 -11.45 -5.65 -3.14
CA VAL A 129 -10.98 -6.21 -1.87
C VAL A 129 -9.76 -5.43 -1.37
N GLY A 130 -8.75 -5.25 -2.23
CA GLY A 130 -7.51 -4.57 -1.87
C GLY A 130 -7.73 -3.12 -1.47
N SER A 131 -8.53 -2.36 -2.25
CA SER A 131 -8.87 -0.98 -1.88
C SER A 131 -9.70 -0.88 -0.60
N GLY A 132 -10.69 -1.75 -0.43
CA GLY A 132 -11.51 -1.78 0.78
C GLY A 132 -10.68 -2.08 2.03
N PHE A 133 -9.84 -3.13 1.96
CA PHE A 133 -8.97 -3.51 3.06
C PHE A 133 -7.88 -2.47 3.33
N GLY A 134 -7.27 -1.91 2.28
CA GLY A 134 -6.26 -0.85 2.39
C GLY A 134 -6.80 0.42 3.06
N ALA A 135 -8.01 0.85 2.68
CA ALA A 135 -8.67 1.99 3.32
C ALA A 135 -8.99 1.72 4.79
N LEU A 136 -9.59 0.56 5.10
CA LEU A 136 -9.91 0.16 6.47
C LEU A 136 -8.64 0.10 7.33
N TYR A 137 -7.61 -0.57 6.83
CA TYR A 137 -6.33 -0.74 7.53
C TYR A 137 -5.63 0.61 7.76
N TYR A 138 -5.68 1.54 6.80
CA TYR A 138 -5.18 2.90 6.99
C TYR A 138 -5.89 3.61 8.14
N VAL A 139 -7.23 3.62 8.14
CA VAL A 139 -8.01 4.30 9.20
C VAL A 139 -7.67 3.75 10.58
N VAL A 140 -7.60 2.42 10.70
CA VAL A 140 -7.27 1.75 11.97
C VAL A 140 -5.83 2.05 12.39
N SER A 141 -4.85 1.90 11.50
CA SER A 141 -3.44 2.13 11.82
C SER A 141 -3.13 3.60 12.09
N ASP A 142 -3.77 4.53 11.39
CA ASP A 142 -3.66 5.96 11.67
C ASP A 142 -4.20 6.30 13.06
N ALA A 143 -5.38 5.80 13.40
CA ALA A 143 -6.01 6.04 14.70
C ALA A 143 -5.24 5.42 15.88
N LEU A 144 -4.65 4.24 15.69
CA LEU A 144 -4.00 3.48 16.76
C LEU A 144 -2.51 3.77 16.91
N VAL A 145 -1.79 3.99 15.80
CA VAL A 145 -0.31 3.98 15.78
C VAL A 145 0.25 5.33 15.35
N LEU A 146 -0.27 5.93 14.28
CA LEU A 146 0.35 7.12 13.69
C LEU A 146 -0.03 8.40 14.42
N ARG A 147 -1.33 8.60 14.73
CA ARG A 147 -1.85 9.81 15.37
C ARG A 147 -1.54 9.89 16.87
N LYS A 148 -1.22 8.77 17.52
CA LYS A 148 -0.99 8.69 18.98
C LYS A 148 0.42 9.09 19.44
N ARG A 149 1.28 9.62 18.57
CA ARG A 149 2.65 9.98 18.97
C ARG A 149 2.72 11.34 19.64
N PRO A 150 3.08 11.40 20.94
CA PRO A 150 3.20 12.67 21.67
C PRO A 150 4.35 13.53 21.15
N LEU A 151 5.30 12.99 20.37
CA LEU A 151 6.46 13.74 19.88
C LEU A 151 6.10 14.88 18.93
N VAL A 152 5.22 14.65 17.94
CA VAL A 152 4.77 15.71 17.02
C VAL A 152 3.88 16.71 17.75
N ARG A 153 3.00 16.21 18.63
CA ARG A 153 2.16 17.06 19.50
C ARG A 153 3.02 17.94 20.40
N ASN A 154 4.03 17.39 21.06
CA ASN A 154 4.91 18.11 21.97
C ASN A 154 5.84 19.07 21.22
N LEU A 155 6.26 18.75 19.99
CA LEU A 155 7.05 19.65 19.16
C LEU A 155 6.22 20.85 18.67
N LEU A 156 4.97 20.61 18.24
CA LEU A 156 4.03 21.67 17.85
C LEU A 156 3.67 22.58 19.04
N LEU A 157 3.41 21.98 20.20
CA LEU A 157 3.18 22.72 21.44
C LEU A 157 4.43 23.53 21.85
N ALA A 158 5.63 22.96 21.73
CA ALA A 158 6.88 23.66 22.01
C ALA A 158 7.10 24.84 21.04
N GLN A 159 6.81 24.69 19.75
CA GLN A 159 6.92 25.80 18.80
C GLN A 159 5.90 26.90 19.06
N GLN A 160 4.68 26.56 19.48
CA GLN A 160 3.68 27.54 19.88
C GLN A 160 4.07 28.30 21.16
N GLN A 161 4.75 27.66 22.10
CA GLN A 161 5.26 28.33 23.30
C GLN A 161 6.45 29.26 23.01
N VAL A 162 7.37 28.88 22.10
CA VAL A 162 8.48 29.75 21.68
C VAL A 162 7.96 31.01 20.97
N VAL A 163 7.03 30.85 20.03
CA VAL A 163 6.42 31.97 19.30
C VAL A 163 5.55 32.86 20.21
N GLY A 164 4.90 32.27 21.22
CA GLY A 164 4.14 33.02 22.23
C GLY A 164 5.03 33.85 23.15
N GLY A 165 6.15 33.29 23.63
CA GLY A 165 7.08 33.97 24.53
C GLY A 165 7.80 35.15 23.89
N GLU A 166 8.13 35.07 22.60
CA GLU A 166 8.74 36.19 21.87
C GLU A 166 7.80 37.39 21.73
N ARG A 167 6.49 37.17 21.57
CA ARG A 167 5.49 38.25 21.49
C ARG A 167 5.32 38.98 22.82
N GLU A 168 5.35 38.27 23.94
CA GLU A 168 5.24 38.89 25.26
C GLU A 168 6.51 39.67 25.64
N SER A 169 7.69 39.15 25.29
CA SER A 169 8.96 39.85 25.48
C SER A 169 9.08 41.13 24.64
N HIS A 170 8.51 41.15 23.44
CA HIS A 170 8.53 42.35 22.59
C HIS A 170 7.60 43.44 23.13
N ASN A 171 6.41 43.07 23.60
CA ASN A 171 5.40 44.02 24.11
C ASN A 171 5.78 44.59 25.51
N GLY A 172 6.61 43.87 26.27
CA GLY A 172 7.14 44.34 27.56
C GLY A 172 8.27 45.36 27.48
N LYS A 173 8.90 45.54 26.30
CA LYS A 173 9.96 46.54 26.07
C LYS A 173 9.45 47.89 25.57
N GLU A 174 8.17 47.98 25.19
CA GLU A 174 7.54 49.20 24.67
C GLU A 174 6.68 49.93 25.72
N ARG A 175 6.74 49.51 26.99
CA ARG A 175 6.17 50.20 28.16
C ARG A 175 7.28 50.71 29.07
#